data_AF-A0A7X7GGJ9-F1
#
_entry.id   AF-A0A7X7GGJ9-F1
#
_cell.length_a   1.000
_cell.length_b   1.000
_cell.length_c   1.000
_cell.angle_alpha   90.00
_cell.angle_beta   90.00
_cell.angle_gamma   90.00
#
_symmetry.space_group_name_H-M   'P 1'
#
loop_
_entity.id
_entity.type
_entity.pdbx_description
1 polymer ?
#
loop_
_entity_poly.entity_id
_entity_poly.type
_entity_poly.pdbx_seq_one_letter_code
_entity_poly.pdbx_strand_id
1 'polypeptide(L)'
;DHEVNIKILLDSLVAGGQLNGGDRNPLLASMTDEVADLVLADNIAQNNLLGVSRTSALQMSSVHRRQIDELVAVRGLDRELEALPTDEELAQRRQAEHGLTSPELATLTAHVKLALKDDLLATGLPDSDTFAPRLPLYFPSRLRREFRSAIKKHPLRRQIVATMLANDTIDNGGITFAYRLAEDAGASSTDSIRAYAAVTEIFGLPDLWARIRGAGLDTTVEDQLILESCRLLDRASRWLLQNRPQPIAVGAEIARYSSDLRHLAPKVTGWLQGHQRDDLTTRSREAIALGAPKELVSRVYCLLDQFCLLDVSDIADIAERDVDEVAELYFAMDAHVGVDWLLTAVSGLARGDRWHSLARLALRDDLYGSLRQLTMEVLAGGEPHESPQEKINDWESTNASRLARARSALTEIFESGTLDLATLSVAARQVRSMVSGMGTRSEVGR
;
A
#
# COMPACT_ATOMS: atom_id res chain seq x y z
N ASP A 1 -11.37 18.54 -19.45
CA ASP A 1 -11.63 17.15 -19.90
C ASP A 1 -13.08 16.70 -19.77
N HIS A 2 -13.68 16.77 -18.57
CA HIS A 2 -15.07 16.31 -18.34
C HIS A 2 -16.07 16.77 -19.40
N GLU A 3 -16.15 18.08 -19.64
CA GLU A 3 -17.07 18.66 -20.63
C GLU A 3 -16.80 18.15 -22.06
N VAL A 4 -15.53 18.02 -22.47
CA VAL A 4 -15.15 17.55 -23.82
C VAL A 4 -15.57 16.09 -24.00
N ASN A 5 -15.31 15.24 -23.02
CA ASN A 5 -15.72 13.84 -23.05
C ASN A 5 -17.25 13.69 -23.06
N ILE A 6 -17.98 14.53 -22.32
CA ILE A 6 -19.44 14.57 -22.39
C ILE A 6 -19.90 14.98 -23.79
N LYS A 7 -19.31 16.02 -24.40
CA LYS A 7 -19.66 16.45 -25.77
C LYS A 7 -19.47 15.33 -26.79
N ILE A 8 -18.36 14.60 -26.72
CA ILE A 8 -18.09 13.43 -27.59
C ILE A 8 -19.17 12.36 -27.42
N LEU A 9 -19.56 12.05 -26.19
CA LEU A 9 -20.65 11.12 -25.92
C LEU A 9 -21.97 11.62 -26.52
N LEU A 10 -22.35 12.86 -26.26
CA LEU A 10 -23.60 13.44 -26.76
C LEU A 10 -23.64 13.51 -28.29
N ASP A 11 -22.52 13.83 -28.93
CA ASP A 11 -22.40 13.83 -30.40
C ASP A 11 -22.62 12.42 -30.97
N SER A 12 -22.09 11.39 -30.31
CA SER A 12 -22.33 9.99 -30.71
C SER A 12 -23.80 9.57 -30.56
N LEU A 13 -24.50 10.09 -29.54
CA LEU A 13 -25.92 9.82 -29.31
C LEU A 13 -26.79 10.50 -30.37
N VAL A 14 -26.47 11.74 -30.75
CA VAL A 14 -27.17 12.47 -31.81
C VAL A 14 -26.95 11.79 -33.16
N ALA A 15 -25.70 11.44 -33.48
CA ALA A 15 -25.38 10.73 -34.72
C ALA A 15 -26.07 9.36 -34.80
N GLY A 16 -26.23 8.68 -33.66
CA GLY A 16 -26.93 7.41 -33.54
C GLY A 16 -28.46 7.52 -33.47
N GLY A 17 -29.03 8.73 -33.52
CA GLY A 17 -30.48 8.96 -33.43
C GLY A 17 -31.09 8.68 -32.04
N GLN A 18 -30.26 8.51 -31.01
CA GLN A 18 -30.67 8.23 -29.62
C GLN A 18 -30.96 9.50 -28.82
N LEU A 19 -30.51 10.65 -29.31
CA LEU A 19 -30.77 11.98 -28.75
C LEU A 19 -31.13 12.93 -29.89
N ASN A 20 -32.20 13.72 -29.73
CA ASN A 20 -32.51 14.75 -30.71
C ASN A 20 -31.44 15.86 -30.64
N GLY A 21 -30.95 16.33 -31.79
CA GLY A 21 -29.95 17.39 -31.86
C GLY A 21 -30.37 18.68 -31.12
N GLY A 22 -31.67 18.99 -31.09
CA GLY A 22 -32.21 20.13 -30.33
C GLY A 22 -32.08 19.99 -28.82
N ASP A 23 -32.11 18.75 -28.30
CA ASP A 23 -32.05 18.45 -26.86
C ASP A 23 -30.61 18.35 -26.34
N ARG A 24 -29.61 18.26 -27.22
CA ARG A 24 -28.18 18.11 -26.86
C ARG A 24 -27.68 19.21 -25.95
N ASN A 25 -27.82 20.47 -26.36
CA ASN A 25 -27.28 21.60 -25.62
C ASN A 25 -28.05 21.88 -24.33
N PRO A 26 -29.41 21.80 -24.30
CA PRO A 26 -30.16 21.84 -23.05
C PRO A 26 -29.76 20.72 -22.07
N LEU A 27 -29.53 19.49 -22.55
CA LEU A 27 -29.06 18.39 -21.71
C LEU A 27 -27.66 18.69 -21.13
N LEU A 28 -26.71 19.15 -21.96
CA LEU A 28 -25.38 19.53 -21.49
C LEU A 28 -25.43 20.62 -20.42
N ALA A 29 -26.19 21.69 -20.68
CA ALA A 29 -26.36 22.81 -19.75
C ALA A 29 -27.02 22.38 -18.43
N SER A 30 -27.92 21.38 -18.46
CA SER A 30 -28.58 20.89 -17.24
C SER A 30 -27.64 20.18 -16.26
N MET A 31 -26.40 19.86 -16.67
CA MET A 31 -25.42 19.13 -15.85
C MET A 31 -24.26 20.01 -15.40
N THR A 32 -24.32 21.34 -15.61
CA THR A 32 -23.21 22.26 -15.32
C THR A 32 -22.71 22.15 -13.88
N ASP A 33 -23.61 22.14 -12.90
CA ASP A 33 -23.22 22.09 -11.47
C ASP A 33 -22.53 20.77 -11.13
N GLU A 34 -23.06 19.63 -11.60
CA GLU A 34 -22.44 18.32 -11.37
C GLU A 34 -21.08 18.20 -12.07
N VAL A 35 -20.92 18.78 -13.27
CA VAL A 35 -19.61 18.83 -13.95
C VAL A 35 -18.62 19.71 -13.17
N ALA A 36 -19.08 20.82 -12.58
CA ALA A 36 -18.24 21.66 -11.73
C ALA A 36 -17.77 20.89 -10.48
N ASP A 37 -18.67 20.13 -9.83
CA ASP A 37 -18.32 19.29 -8.68
C ASP A 37 -17.28 18.22 -9.04
N LEU A 38 -17.41 17.57 -10.20
CA LEU A 38 -16.42 16.59 -10.69
C LEU A 38 -15.05 17.24 -10.93
N VAL A 39 -15.01 18.44 -11.51
CA VAL A 39 -13.75 19.19 -11.71
C VAL A 39 -13.15 19.61 -10.36
N LEU A 40 -13.96 20.07 -9.42
CA LEU A 40 -13.49 20.46 -8.09
C LEU A 40 -12.97 19.26 -7.30
N ALA A 41 -13.60 18.10 -7.42
CA ALA A 41 -13.13 16.85 -6.80
C ALA A 41 -11.71 16.49 -7.26
N ASP A 42 -11.42 16.60 -8.57
CA ASP A 42 -10.08 16.36 -9.12
C ASP A 42 -9.05 17.36 -8.55
N ASN A 43 -9.43 18.65 -8.45
CA ASN A 43 -8.56 19.69 -7.89
C ASN A 43 -8.28 19.49 -6.39
N ILE A 44 -9.30 19.11 -5.62
CA ILE A 44 -9.17 18.82 -4.19
C ILE A 44 -8.25 17.61 -3.99
N ALA A 45 -8.44 16.53 -4.74
CA ALA A 45 -7.60 15.34 -4.65
C ALA A 45 -6.12 15.65 -4.92
N GLN A 46 -5.82 16.43 -5.96
CA GLN A 46 -4.45 16.83 -6.30
C GLN A 46 -3.84 17.78 -5.27
N ASN A 47 -4.62 18.70 -4.70
CA ASN A 47 -4.12 19.57 -3.63
C ASN A 47 -3.76 18.75 -2.38
N ASN A 48 -4.59 17.77 -2.03
CA ASN A 48 -4.33 16.87 -0.91
C ASN A 48 -3.07 16.03 -1.14
N LEU A 49 -2.88 15.50 -2.36
CA LEU A 49 -1.62 14.84 -2.75
C LEU A 49 -0.41 15.75 -2.52
N LEU A 50 -0.48 17.01 -2.95
CA LEU A 50 0.61 17.95 -2.77
C LEU A 50 0.85 18.30 -1.29
N GLY A 51 -0.19 18.33 -0.45
CA GLY A 51 -0.08 18.44 1.01
C GLY A 51 0.81 17.36 1.60
N VAL A 52 0.37 16.12 1.45
CA VAL A 52 1.07 14.92 1.91
C VAL A 52 2.50 14.84 1.33
N SER A 53 2.67 15.23 0.06
CA SER A 53 3.98 15.21 -0.61
C SER A 53 4.94 16.25 -0.04
N ARG A 54 4.48 17.44 0.39
CA ARG A 54 5.32 18.43 1.08
C ARG A 54 5.81 17.91 2.42
N THR A 55 4.89 17.31 3.20
CA THR A 55 5.18 16.74 4.52
C THR A 55 6.26 15.65 4.45
N SER A 56 6.33 14.91 3.35
CA SER A 56 7.32 13.84 3.12
C SER A 56 8.47 14.20 2.16
N ALA A 57 8.54 15.45 1.66
CA ALA A 57 9.43 15.82 0.55
C ALA A 57 10.92 15.59 0.85
N LEU A 58 11.38 15.93 2.05
CA LEU A 58 12.76 15.68 2.47
C LEU A 58 13.06 14.18 2.57
N GLN A 59 12.16 13.43 3.20
CA GLN A 59 12.29 11.97 3.37
C GLN A 59 12.33 11.25 2.03
N MET A 60 11.62 11.77 1.03
CA MET A 60 11.55 11.25 -0.34
C MET A 60 12.58 11.84 -1.31
N SER A 61 13.42 12.80 -0.88
CA SER A 61 14.37 13.51 -1.75
C SER A 61 15.25 12.58 -2.60
N SER A 62 15.73 11.48 -2.03
CA SER A 62 16.55 10.50 -2.74
C SER A 62 15.76 9.74 -3.82
N VAL A 63 14.47 9.49 -3.59
CA VAL A 63 13.56 8.80 -4.51
C VAL A 63 13.14 9.76 -5.62
N HIS A 64 12.77 10.99 -5.27
CA HIS A 64 12.44 12.03 -6.24
C HIS A 64 13.57 12.25 -7.25
N ARG A 65 14.84 12.31 -6.78
CA ARG A 65 15.99 12.42 -7.68
C ARG A 65 16.03 11.28 -8.70
N ARG A 66 15.99 10.02 -8.24
CA ARG A 66 16.07 8.86 -9.13
C ARG A 66 14.87 8.74 -10.06
N GLN A 67 13.67 9.15 -9.60
CA GLN A 67 12.46 9.20 -10.42
C GLN A 67 12.56 10.28 -11.51
N ILE A 68 13.12 11.46 -11.19
CA ILE A 68 13.43 12.49 -12.20
C ILE A 68 14.44 11.93 -13.21
N ASP A 69 15.51 11.29 -12.76
CA ASP A 69 16.53 10.71 -13.65
C ASP A 69 15.93 9.65 -14.59
N GLU A 70 15.03 8.81 -14.09
CA GLU A 70 14.31 7.83 -14.93
C GLU A 70 13.40 8.53 -15.96
N LEU A 71 12.64 9.55 -15.55
CA LEU A 71 11.78 10.31 -16.47
C LEU A 71 12.59 11.02 -17.56
N VAL A 72 13.77 11.55 -17.22
CA VAL A 72 14.70 12.11 -18.22
C VAL A 72 15.12 11.01 -19.21
N ALA A 73 15.60 9.87 -18.69
CA ALA A 73 16.17 8.81 -19.50
C ALA A 73 15.15 8.09 -20.39
N VAL A 74 13.92 7.88 -19.89
CA VAL A 74 12.92 6.99 -20.52
C VAL A 74 11.76 7.77 -21.15
N ARG A 75 11.42 8.94 -20.61
CA ARG A 75 10.27 9.75 -21.08
C ARG A 75 10.66 11.05 -21.77
N GLY A 76 11.95 11.37 -21.82
CA GLY A 76 12.44 12.60 -22.44
C GLY A 76 12.06 13.86 -21.67
N LEU A 77 11.90 13.75 -20.34
CA LEU A 77 11.73 14.92 -19.48
C LEU A 77 12.96 15.84 -19.60
N ASP A 78 12.73 17.12 -19.81
CA ASP A 78 13.77 18.15 -19.84
C ASP A 78 13.71 18.98 -18.55
N ARG A 79 14.70 18.83 -17.68
CA ARG A 79 14.72 19.49 -16.36
C ARG A 79 14.76 21.01 -16.48
N GLU A 80 15.44 21.56 -17.48
CA GLU A 80 15.58 23.00 -17.65
C GLU A 80 14.24 23.62 -18.08
N LEU A 81 13.58 23.02 -19.08
CA LEU A 81 12.27 23.48 -19.55
C LEU A 81 11.18 23.37 -18.47
N GLU A 82 11.27 22.35 -17.63
CA GLU A 82 10.31 22.06 -16.57
C GLU A 82 10.65 22.76 -15.22
N ALA A 83 11.74 23.55 -15.19
CA ALA A 83 12.27 24.20 -13.99
C ALA A 83 12.49 23.24 -12.81
N LEU A 84 12.92 22.01 -13.10
CA LEU A 84 13.30 21.02 -12.09
C LEU A 84 14.78 21.17 -11.74
N PRO A 85 15.15 21.01 -10.46
CA PRO A 85 16.52 21.23 -9.99
C PRO A 85 17.46 20.21 -10.62
N THR A 86 18.73 20.57 -10.80
CA THR A 86 19.85 19.70 -11.16
C THR A 86 20.25 18.75 -10.02
N ASP A 87 21.13 17.79 -10.30
CA ASP A 87 21.61 16.85 -9.29
C ASP A 87 22.45 17.54 -8.20
N GLU A 88 23.23 18.55 -8.58
CA GLU A 88 24.01 19.36 -7.63
C GLU A 88 23.09 20.15 -6.70
N GLU A 89 22.04 20.79 -7.22
CA GLU A 89 21.05 21.52 -6.42
C GLU A 89 20.28 20.59 -5.49
N LEU A 90 19.86 19.41 -5.97
CA LEU A 90 19.21 18.40 -5.12
C LEU A 90 20.12 17.91 -3.99
N ALA A 91 21.41 17.72 -4.27
CA ALA A 91 22.39 17.33 -3.25
C ALA A 91 22.59 18.43 -2.21
N GLN A 92 22.73 19.69 -2.64
CA GLN A 92 22.86 20.85 -1.74
C GLN A 92 21.62 21.03 -0.86
N ARG A 93 20.41 20.93 -1.45
CA ARG A 93 19.16 21.00 -0.70
C ARG A 93 19.04 19.89 0.33
N ARG A 94 19.43 18.66 -0.01
CA ARG A 94 19.42 17.54 0.93
C ARG A 94 20.36 17.77 2.11
N GLN A 95 21.55 18.35 1.88
CA GLN A 95 22.48 18.74 2.96
C GLN A 95 21.89 19.85 3.83
N ALA A 96 21.10 20.74 3.25
CA ALA A 96 20.37 21.78 3.96
C ALA A 96 19.03 21.30 4.55
N GLU A 97 18.73 19.99 4.56
CA GLU A 97 17.47 19.41 5.05
C GLU A 97 16.21 19.91 4.32
N HIS A 98 16.32 20.20 3.02
CA HIS A 98 15.19 20.56 2.15
C HIS A 98 14.95 19.49 1.07
N GLY A 99 13.67 19.29 0.72
CA GLY A 99 13.21 18.46 -0.40
C GLY A 99 12.89 19.28 -1.65
N LEU A 100 12.09 18.69 -2.54
CA LEU A 100 11.45 19.44 -3.63
C LEU A 100 10.43 20.43 -3.07
N THR A 101 10.29 21.56 -3.73
CA THR A 101 9.31 22.61 -3.45
C THR A 101 7.93 22.25 -4.03
N SER A 102 6.88 22.98 -3.63
CA SER A 102 5.52 22.72 -4.13
C SER A 102 5.40 22.79 -5.67
N PRO A 103 5.96 23.79 -6.37
CA PRO A 103 5.92 23.82 -7.84
C PRO A 103 6.63 22.62 -8.47
N GLU A 104 7.82 22.26 -7.97
CA GLU A 104 8.58 21.12 -8.49
C GLU A 104 7.86 19.78 -8.23
N LEU A 105 7.20 19.62 -7.08
CA LEU A 105 6.35 18.45 -6.78
C LEU A 105 5.14 18.38 -7.72
N ALA A 106 4.52 19.52 -8.04
CA ALA A 106 3.40 19.58 -8.97
C ALA A 106 3.84 19.20 -10.40
N THR A 107 4.99 19.73 -10.85
CA THR A 107 5.60 19.35 -12.13
C THR A 107 5.90 17.86 -12.17
N LEU A 108 6.58 17.32 -11.16
CA LEU A 108 6.88 15.88 -11.08
C LEU A 108 5.60 15.03 -11.10
N THR A 109 4.56 15.43 -10.36
CA THR A 109 3.26 14.75 -10.35
C THR A 109 2.66 14.66 -11.76
N ALA A 110 2.70 15.76 -12.53
CA ALA A 110 2.17 15.79 -13.88
C ALA A 110 2.89 14.78 -14.80
N HIS A 111 4.22 14.77 -14.79
CA HIS A 111 5.03 13.84 -15.59
C HIS A 111 4.81 12.38 -15.18
N VAL A 112 4.71 12.11 -13.88
CA VAL A 112 4.41 10.76 -13.37
C VAL A 112 3.05 10.27 -13.85
N LYS A 113 2.00 11.11 -13.76
CA LYS A 113 0.66 10.75 -14.24
C LYS A 113 0.61 10.54 -15.76
N LEU A 114 1.33 11.37 -16.52
CA LEU A 114 1.43 11.22 -17.98
C LEU A 114 2.13 9.91 -18.35
N ALA A 115 3.28 9.62 -17.74
CA ALA A 115 4.03 8.39 -17.98
C ALA A 115 3.20 7.14 -17.63
N LEU A 116 2.52 7.16 -16.47
CA LEU A 116 1.65 6.08 -16.04
C LEU A 116 0.49 5.88 -17.03
N LYS A 117 -0.19 6.96 -17.44
CA LYS A 117 -1.28 6.89 -18.43
C LYS A 117 -0.80 6.28 -19.75
N ASP A 118 0.36 6.69 -20.25
CA ASP A 118 0.90 6.19 -21.52
C ASP A 118 1.22 4.69 -21.45
N ASP A 119 1.79 4.22 -20.33
CA ASP A 119 2.02 2.79 -20.09
C ASP A 119 0.72 2.00 -20.06
N LEU A 120 -0.30 2.52 -19.39
CA LEU A 120 -1.61 1.86 -19.33
C LEU A 120 -2.24 1.75 -20.71
N LEU A 121 -2.13 2.81 -21.52
CA LEU A 121 -2.65 2.83 -22.89
C LEU A 121 -1.91 1.89 -23.84
N ALA A 122 -0.65 1.56 -23.55
CA ALA A 122 0.11 0.54 -24.29
C ALA A 122 -0.32 -0.90 -23.97
N THR A 123 -1.20 -1.12 -22.99
CA THR A 123 -1.66 -2.45 -22.57
C THR A 123 -3.17 -2.65 -22.71
N GLY A 124 -3.63 -3.87 -22.41
CA GLY A 124 -5.05 -4.21 -22.31
C GLY A 124 -5.72 -3.82 -20.99
N LEU A 125 -4.99 -3.27 -20.00
CA LEU A 125 -5.54 -3.02 -18.66
C LEU A 125 -6.80 -2.14 -18.67
N PRO A 126 -6.84 -1.01 -19.42
CA PRO A 126 -8.03 -0.13 -19.44
C PRO A 126 -9.29 -0.79 -20.01
N ASP A 127 -9.14 -1.91 -20.73
CA ASP A 127 -10.25 -2.67 -21.31
C ASP A 127 -10.69 -3.85 -20.45
N SER A 128 -9.99 -4.15 -19.36
CA SER A 128 -10.29 -5.32 -18.54
C SER A 128 -11.62 -5.19 -17.80
N ASP A 129 -12.31 -6.32 -17.62
CA ASP A 129 -13.60 -6.38 -16.91
C ASP A 129 -13.49 -5.89 -15.46
N THR A 130 -12.31 -5.99 -14.86
CA THR A 130 -12.01 -5.46 -13.52
C THR A 130 -12.23 -3.94 -13.44
N PHE A 131 -11.81 -3.19 -14.46
CA PHE A 131 -11.84 -1.72 -14.44
C PHE A 131 -12.97 -1.13 -15.29
N ALA A 132 -13.63 -1.92 -16.13
CA ALA A 132 -14.79 -1.48 -16.91
C ALA A 132 -15.90 -0.81 -16.06
N PRO A 133 -16.20 -1.23 -14.82
CA PRO A 133 -17.18 -0.55 -13.96
C PRO A 133 -16.80 0.88 -13.54
N ARG A 134 -15.54 1.30 -13.69
CA ARG A 134 -15.10 2.67 -13.36
C ARG A 134 -15.58 3.69 -14.39
N LEU A 135 -15.64 3.33 -15.68
CA LEU A 135 -15.96 4.28 -16.76
C LEU A 135 -17.27 5.05 -16.56
N PRO A 136 -18.40 4.42 -16.15
CA PRO A 136 -19.63 5.17 -15.91
C PRO A 136 -19.57 6.15 -14.74
N LEU A 137 -18.62 6.01 -13.82
CA LEU A 137 -18.43 6.93 -12.69
C LEU A 137 -17.74 8.24 -13.11
N TYR A 138 -17.12 8.27 -14.29
CA TYR A 138 -16.55 9.49 -14.87
C TYR A 138 -17.62 10.51 -15.27
N PHE A 139 -18.80 10.04 -15.69
CA PHE A 139 -19.84 10.87 -16.26
C PHE A 139 -20.88 11.29 -15.21
N PRO A 140 -21.50 12.46 -15.38
CA PRO A 140 -22.65 12.90 -14.59
C PRO A 140 -23.72 11.82 -14.41
N SER A 141 -24.32 11.78 -13.23
CA SER A 141 -25.31 10.82 -12.77
C SER A 141 -26.46 10.62 -13.76
N ARG A 142 -26.91 11.70 -14.41
CA ARG A 142 -27.94 11.68 -15.45
C ARG A 142 -27.52 10.83 -16.65
N LEU A 143 -26.31 11.07 -17.19
CA LEU A 143 -25.78 10.28 -18.32
C LEU A 143 -25.54 8.83 -17.94
N ARG A 144 -25.02 8.60 -16.73
CA ARG A 144 -24.80 7.25 -16.18
C ARG A 144 -26.09 6.42 -16.13
N ARG A 145 -27.22 7.05 -15.79
CA ARG A 145 -28.53 6.41 -15.71
C ARG A 145 -29.16 6.22 -17.10
N GLU A 146 -29.14 7.25 -17.93
CA GLU A 146 -29.90 7.30 -19.19
C GLU A 146 -29.14 6.69 -20.38
N PHE A 147 -27.81 6.74 -20.39
CA PHE A 147 -26.97 6.41 -21.56
C PHE A 147 -25.85 5.41 -21.26
N ARG A 148 -26.07 4.47 -20.33
CA ARG A 148 -25.05 3.47 -19.92
C ARG A 148 -24.43 2.69 -21.09
N SER A 149 -25.25 2.29 -22.07
CA SER A 149 -24.80 1.54 -23.24
C SER A 149 -23.89 2.37 -24.15
N ALA A 150 -24.19 3.66 -24.32
CA ALA A 150 -23.36 4.59 -25.09
C ALA A 150 -22.05 4.90 -24.37
N ILE A 151 -22.08 5.08 -23.04
CA ILE A 151 -20.88 5.23 -22.22
C ILE A 151 -19.94 4.03 -22.41
N LYS A 152 -20.45 2.79 -22.37
CA LYS A 152 -19.63 1.58 -22.61
C LYS A 152 -18.95 1.58 -23.99
N LYS A 153 -19.57 2.23 -24.98
CA LYS A 153 -19.07 2.36 -26.36
C LYS A 153 -18.34 3.69 -26.61
N HIS A 154 -18.05 4.47 -25.58
CA HIS A 154 -17.43 5.79 -25.74
C HIS A 154 -16.12 5.67 -26.53
N PRO A 155 -15.88 6.51 -27.57
CA PRO A 155 -14.68 6.41 -28.41
C PRO A 155 -13.37 6.53 -27.62
N LEU A 156 -13.38 7.35 -26.56
CA LEU A 156 -12.24 7.55 -25.67
C LEU A 156 -12.30 6.70 -24.38
N ARG A 157 -13.07 5.60 -24.35
CA ARG A 157 -13.24 4.79 -23.12
C ARG A 157 -11.90 4.37 -22.50
N ARG A 158 -10.93 3.95 -23.33
CA ARG A 158 -9.60 3.53 -22.89
C ARG A 158 -8.82 4.68 -22.25
N GLN A 159 -8.85 5.84 -22.88
CA GLN A 159 -8.17 7.06 -22.41
C GLN A 159 -8.79 7.55 -21.10
N ILE A 160 -10.12 7.56 -21.00
CA ILE A 160 -10.81 7.96 -19.77
C ILE A 160 -10.44 7.01 -18.63
N VAL A 161 -10.54 5.69 -18.84
CA VAL A 161 -10.19 4.70 -17.81
C VAL A 161 -8.71 4.81 -17.42
N ALA A 162 -7.78 4.92 -18.37
CA ALA A 162 -6.36 5.08 -18.07
C ALA A 162 -6.09 6.34 -17.22
N THR A 163 -6.69 7.47 -17.57
CA THR A 163 -6.59 8.72 -16.79
C THR A 163 -7.17 8.56 -15.38
N MET A 164 -8.34 7.93 -15.25
CA MET A 164 -8.94 7.68 -13.94
C MET A 164 -8.04 6.82 -13.06
N LEU A 165 -7.48 5.73 -13.60
CA LEU A 165 -6.61 4.82 -12.86
C LEU A 165 -5.30 5.51 -12.44
N ALA A 166 -4.68 6.26 -13.35
CA ALA A 166 -3.47 7.02 -13.04
C ALA A 166 -3.72 8.10 -11.97
N ASN A 167 -4.83 8.83 -12.07
CA ASN A 167 -5.22 9.82 -11.06
C ASN A 167 -5.48 9.16 -9.71
N ASP A 168 -6.36 8.16 -9.65
CA ASP A 168 -6.75 7.50 -8.41
C ASP A 168 -5.53 6.92 -7.66
N THR A 169 -4.64 6.24 -8.39
CA THR A 169 -3.42 5.68 -7.80
C THR A 169 -2.44 6.74 -7.33
N ILE A 170 -2.18 7.80 -8.10
CA ILE A 170 -1.19 8.81 -7.71
C ILE A 170 -1.73 9.77 -6.65
N ASP A 171 -3.00 10.18 -6.74
CA ASP A 171 -3.63 11.13 -5.81
C ASP A 171 -3.76 10.57 -4.40
N ASN A 172 -3.82 9.24 -4.26
CA ASN A 172 -3.92 8.58 -2.97
C ASN A 172 -2.66 7.81 -2.56
N GLY A 173 -1.96 7.16 -3.50
CA GLY A 173 -0.74 6.41 -3.23
C GLY A 173 0.50 7.29 -3.11
N GLY A 174 0.48 8.48 -3.71
CA GLY A 174 1.61 9.40 -3.72
C GLY A 174 2.44 9.36 -5.00
N ILE A 175 3.20 10.43 -5.24
CA ILE A 175 4.02 10.66 -6.45
C ILE A 175 5.00 9.51 -6.71
N THR A 176 5.56 8.92 -5.65
CA THR A 176 6.62 7.92 -5.74
C THR A 176 6.11 6.48 -5.70
N PHE A 177 4.81 6.24 -5.54
CA PHE A 177 4.24 4.92 -5.27
C PHE A 177 4.63 3.88 -6.33
N ALA A 178 4.24 4.11 -7.59
CA ALA A 178 4.51 3.18 -8.69
C ALA A 178 6.02 3.00 -8.93
N TYR A 179 6.78 4.09 -8.84
CA TYR A 179 8.24 4.08 -9.00
C TYR A 179 8.93 3.21 -7.95
N ARG A 180 8.51 3.32 -6.69
CA ARG A 180 9.07 2.52 -5.59
C ARG A 180 8.69 1.05 -5.72
N LEU A 181 7.48 0.72 -6.18
CA LEU A 181 7.13 -0.68 -6.49
C LEU A 181 7.99 -1.24 -7.63
N ALA A 182 8.30 -0.43 -8.65
CA ALA A 182 9.23 -0.83 -9.70
C ALA A 182 10.65 -1.07 -9.15
N GLU A 183 11.18 -0.18 -8.32
CA GLU A 183 12.51 -0.34 -7.72
C GLU A 183 12.59 -1.54 -6.74
N ASP A 184 11.56 -1.73 -5.93
CA ASP A 184 11.57 -2.69 -4.81
C ASP A 184 11.12 -4.10 -5.24
N ALA A 185 10.25 -4.22 -6.24
CA ALA A 185 9.63 -5.49 -6.64
C ALA A 185 9.68 -5.75 -8.16
N GLY A 186 10.33 -4.89 -8.96
CA GLY A 186 10.35 -5.02 -10.42
C GLY A 186 8.98 -4.87 -11.07
N ALA A 187 8.02 -4.23 -10.36
CA ALA A 187 6.65 -4.10 -10.82
C ALA A 187 6.54 -3.17 -12.03
N SER A 188 5.69 -3.54 -13.00
CA SER A 188 5.31 -2.61 -14.06
C SER A 188 4.30 -1.56 -13.55
N SER A 189 4.09 -0.51 -14.35
CA SER A 189 2.98 0.44 -14.20
C SER A 189 1.63 -0.26 -14.07
N THR A 190 1.38 -1.30 -14.88
CA THR A 190 0.12 -2.07 -14.80
C THR A 190 0.02 -2.91 -13.53
N ASP A 191 1.13 -3.48 -13.05
CA ASP A 191 1.14 -4.25 -11.81
C ASP A 191 0.89 -3.35 -10.61
N SER A 192 1.46 -2.14 -10.62
CA SER A 192 1.22 -1.11 -9.60
C SER A 192 -0.25 -0.73 -9.49
N ILE A 193 -0.95 -0.52 -10.62
CA ILE A 193 -2.40 -0.26 -10.63
C ILE A 193 -3.20 -1.45 -10.07
N ARG A 194 -2.84 -2.68 -10.44
CA ARG A 194 -3.53 -3.88 -9.94
C ARG A 194 -3.34 -4.07 -8.44
N ALA A 195 -2.11 -3.89 -7.96
CA ALA A 195 -1.79 -3.98 -6.54
C ALA A 195 -2.51 -2.87 -5.75
N TYR A 196 -2.50 -1.64 -6.24
CA TYR A 196 -3.24 -0.52 -5.65
C TYR A 196 -4.74 -0.85 -5.55
N ALA A 197 -5.36 -1.30 -6.65
CA ALA A 197 -6.78 -1.61 -6.70
C ALA A 197 -7.16 -2.76 -5.75
N ALA A 198 -6.33 -3.81 -5.63
CA ALA A 198 -6.59 -4.90 -4.71
C ALA A 198 -6.46 -4.44 -3.24
N VAL A 199 -5.37 -3.78 -2.89
CA VAL A 199 -5.09 -3.38 -1.50
C VAL A 199 -6.11 -2.37 -0.97
N THR A 200 -6.45 -1.37 -1.78
CA THR A 200 -7.42 -0.33 -1.37
C THR A 200 -8.78 -0.91 -1.02
N GLU A 201 -9.24 -1.91 -1.78
CA GLU A 201 -10.49 -2.63 -1.51
C GLU A 201 -10.36 -3.59 -0.32
N ILE A 202 -9.30 -4.40 -0.27
CA ILE A 202 -9.06 -5.39 0.80
C ILE A 202 -9.02 -4.73 2.18
N PHE A 203 -8.36 -3.58 2.30
CA PHE A 203 -8.21 -2.84 3.56
C PHE A 203 -9.24 -1.72 3.75
N GLY A 204 -10.13 -1.49 2.78
CA GLY A 204 -11.14 -0.42 2.85
C GLY A 204 -10.54 0.99 2.98
N LEU A 205 -9.40 1.24 2.33
CA LEU A 205 -8.67 2.51 2.44
C LEU A 205 -9.46 3.74 1.98
N PRO A 206 -10.30 3.68 0.91
CA PRO A 206 -11.10 4.84 0.50
C PRO A 206 -12.05 5.37 1.59
N ASP A 207 -12.72 4.48 2.34
CA ASP A 207 -13.55 4.89 3.48
C ASP A 207 -12.71 5.52 4.59
N LEU A 208 -11.54 4.97 4.86
CA LEU A 208 -10.63 5.52 5.87
C LEU A 208 -10.14 6.92 5.48
N TRP A 209 -9.71 7.11 4.23
CA TRP A 209 -9.26 8.42 3.73
C TRP A 209 -10.37 9.45 3.77
N ALA A 210 -11.60 9.08 3.39
CA ALA A 210 -12.75 9.95 3.48
C ALA A 210 -13.04 10.38 4.93
N ARG A 211 -12.90 9.47 5.91
CA ARG A 211 -13.04 9.80 7.33
C ARG A 211 -11.92 10.69 7.85
N ILE A 212 -10.68 10.49 7.42
CA ILE A 212 -9.54 11.36 7.77
C ILE A 212 -9.79 12.78 7.27
N ARG A 213 -10.09 12.94 5.98
CA ARG A 213 -10.33 14.25 5.35
C ARG A 213 -11.63 14.93 5.82
N GLY A 214 -12.62 14.13 6.24
CA GLY A 214 -13.88 14.62 6.77
C GLY A 214 -13.86 14.96 8.26
N ALA A 215 -12.77 14.65 8.99
CA ALA A 215 -12.69 14.86 10.43
C ALA A 215 -12.41 16.32 10.84
N GLY A 216 -12.09 17.21 9.88
CA GLY A 216 -11.81 18.62 10.15
C GLY A 216 -10.56 18.84 11.00
N LEU A 217 -9.52 18.03 10.75
CA LEU A 217 -8.25 18.06 11.48
C LEU A 217 -7.36 19.20 10.99
N ASP A 218 -6.35 19.56 11.80
CA ASP A 218 -5.23 20.34 11.26
C ASP A 218 -4.54 19.57 10.13
N THR A 219 -4.18 20.28 9.07
CA THR A 219 -3.56 19.70 7.86
C THR A 219 -2.34 18.83 8.18
N THR A 220 -1.55 19.20 9.20
CA THR A 220 -0.35 18.44 9.60
C THR A 220 -0.73 17.07 10.16
N VAL A 221 -1.80 17.01 10.97
CA VAL A 221 -2.30 15.76 11.56
C VAL A 221 -3.00 14.92 10.48
N GLU A 222 -3.76 15.56 9.60
CA GLU A 222 -4.38 14.89 8.46
C GLU A 222 -3.33 14.20 7.58
N ASP A 223 -2.30 14.94 7.17
CA ASP A 223 -1.20 14.42 6.35
C ASP A 223 -0.47 13.28 7.05
N GLN A 224 -0.24 13.37 8.36
CA GLN A 224 0.38 12.30 9.14
C GLN A 224 -0.44 11.01 9.11
N LEU A 225 -1.77 11.10 9.29
CA LEU A 225 -2.66 9.94 9.24
C LEU A 225 -2.72 9.33 7.82
N ILE A 226 -2.73 10.17 6.79
CA ILE A 226 -2.66 9.69 5.40
C ILE A 226 -1.34 8.98 5.14
N LEU A 227 -0.20 9.54 5.55
CA LEU A 227 1.11 8.91 5.39
C LEU A 227 1.20 7.54 6.07
N GLU A 228 0.62 7.37 7.26
CA GLU A 228 0.54 6.07 7.92
C GLU A 228 -0.26 5.05 7.10
N SER A 229 -1.36 5.46 6.47
CA SER A 229 -2.10 4.59 5.54
C SER A 229 -1.32 4.25 4.27
N CYS A 230 -0.51 5.18 3.75
CA CYS A 230 0.36 4.93 2.59
C CYS A 230 1.46 3.91 2.92
N ARG A 231 1.92 3.83 4.18
CA ARG A 231 2.86 2.78 4.62
C ARG A 231 2.24 1.40 4.53
N LEU A 232 0.97 1.25 4.91
CA LEU A 232 0.23 0.00 4.69
C LEU A 232 0.12 -0.29 3.20
N LEU A 233 -0.34 0.68 2.40
CA LEU A 233 -0.50 0.53 0.96
C LEU A 233 0.78 0.03 0.29
N ASP A 234 1.92 0.65 0.58
CA ASP A 234 3.25 0.24 0.10
C ASP A 234 3.63 -1.20 0.50
N ARG A 235 3.33 -1.61 1.73
CA ARG A 235 3.68 -2.96 2.22
C ARG A 235 2.78 -4.03 1.61
N ALA A 236 1.47 -3.80 1.66
CA ALA A 236 0.48 -4.72 1.12
C ALA A 236 0.58 -4.86 -0.40
N SER A 237 0.84 -3.77 -1.13
CA SER A 237 1.02 -3.85 -2.59
C SER A 237 2.24 -4.69 -2.95
N ARG A 238 3.37 -4.49 -2.27
CA ARG A 238 4.58 -5.31 -2.47
C ARG A 238 4.34 -6.77 -2.08
N TRP A 239 3.68 -7.01 -0.96
CA TRP A 239 3.36 -8.36 -0.51
C TRP A 239 2.52 -9.11 -1.56
N LEU A 240 1.50 -8.47 -2.15
CA LEU A 240 0.73 -9.08 -3.24
C LEU A 240 1.59 -9.35 -4.47
N LEU A 241 2.48 -8.43 -4.84
CA LEU A 241 3.36 -8.60 -6.00
C LEU A 241 4.34 -9.78 -5.82
N GLN A 242 4.81 -10.01 -4.60
CA GLN A 242 5.75 -11.08 -4.28
C GLN A 242 5.06 -12.44 -4.04
N ASN A 243 3.87 -12.45 -3.45
CA ASN A 243 3.22 -13.68 -2.98
C ASN A 243 2.05 -14.14 -3.85
N ARG A 244 1.70 -13.41 -4.92
CA ARG A 244 0.63 -13.79 -5.85
C ARG A 244 1.14 -14.05 -7.27
N PRO A 245 0.48 -14.94 -8.02
CA PRO A 245 0.73 -15.08 -9.45
C PRO A 245 0.55 -13.74 -10.18
N GLN A 246 1.50 -13.41 -11.05
CA GLN A 246 1.45 -12.20 -11.87
C GLN A 246 0.85 -12.50 -13.26
N PRO A 247 0.02 -11.60 -13.82
CA PRO A 247 -0.47 -10.36 -13.21
C PRO A 247 -1.52 -10.62 -12.11
N ILE A 248 -1.54 -9.79 -11.07
CA ILE A 248 -2.52 -9.90 -9.95
C ILE A 248 -3.95 -9.97 -10.48
N ALA A 249 -4.66 -11.03 -10.09
CA ALA A 249 -6.09 -11.22 -10.34
C ALA A 249 -6.91 -10.42 -9.31
N VAL A 250 -7.00 -9.10 -9.49
CA VAL A 250 -7.57 -8.13 -8.53
C VAL A 250 -8.86 -8.62 -7.85
N GLY A 251 -9.87 -9.04 -8.63
CA GLY A 251 -11.15 -9.48 -8.07
C GLY A 251 -11.04 -10.77 -7.24
N ALA A 252 -10.15 -11.69 -7.61
CA ALA A 252 -9.91 -12.92 -6.88
C ALA A 252 -9.20 -12.65 -5.54
N GLU A 253 -8.21 -11.76 -5.53
CA GLU A 253 -7.51 -11.39 -4.29
C GLU A 253 -8.41 -10.60 -3.34
N ILE A 254 -9.26 -9.71 -3.86
CA ILE A 254 -10.28 -9.05 -3.03
C ILE A 254 -11.20 -10.09 -2.40
N ALA A 255 -11.70 -11.06 -3.18
CA ALA A 255 -12.58 -12.11 -2.68
C ALA A 255 -11.90 -12.99 -1.63
N ARG A 256 -10.60 -13.30 -1.82
CA ARG A 256 -9.80 -14.09 -0.89
C ARG A 256 -9.66 -13.39 0.48
N TYR A 257 -9.26 -12.13 0.50
CA TYR A 257 -8.84 -11.48 1.76
C TYR A 257 -9.93 -10.66 2.47
N SER A 258 -10.87 -10.08 1.74
CA SER A 258 -11.75 -9.04 2.31
C SER A 258 -12.71 -9.59 3.38
N SER A 259 -13.07 -10.88 3.32
CA SER A 259 -13.92 -11.48 4.35
C SER A 259 -13.17 -11.61 5.67
N ASP A 260 -11.99 -12.24 5.63
CA ASP A 260 -11.17 -12.51 6.81
C ASP A 260 -10.68 -11.23 7.46
N LEU A 261 -10.23 -10.25 6.67
CA LEU A 261 -9.82 -8.96 7.23
C LEU A 261 -10.99 -8.24 7.91
N ARG A 262 -12.20 -8.24 7.34
CA ARG A 262 -13.37 -7.62 7.99
C ARG A 262 -13.74 -8.30 9.30
N HIS A 263 -13.53 -9.62 9.39
CA HIS A 263 -13.78 -10.41 10.59
C HIS A 263 -12.71 -10.20 11.67
N LEU A 264 -11.44 -10.20 11.29
CA LEU A 264 -10.29 -10.22 12.20
C LEU A 264 -9.79 -8.82 12.59
N ALA A 265 -9.88 -7.82 11.70
CA ALA A 265 -9.34 -6.48 11.96
C ALA A 265 -9.85 -5.84 13.27
N PRO A 266 -11.12 -5.98 13.68
CA PRO A 266 -11.59 -5.48 14.97
C PRO A 266 -11.00 -6.19 16.20
N LYS A 267 -10.46 -7.41 16.03
CA LYS A 267 -9.91 -8.24 17.11
C LYS A 267 -8.42 -8.00 17.35
N VAL A 268 -7.71 -7.50 16.33
CA VAL A 268 -6.23 -7.31 16.35
C VAL A 268 -5.74 -6.61 17.61
N THR A 269 -6.36 -5.50 18.03
CA THR A 269 -5.95 -4.76 19.23
C THR A 269 -6.00 -5.59 20.51
N GLY A 270 -6.85 -6.62 20.57
CA GLY A 270 -6.95 -7.54 21.70
C GLY A 270 -5.82 -8.57 21.74
N TRP A 271 -5.16 -8.83 20.60
CA TRP A 271 -4.04 -9.77 20.49
C TRP A 271 -2.67 -9.12 20.64
N LEU A 272 -2.58 -7.78 20.53
CA LEU A 272 -1.32 -7.07 20.74
C LEU A 272 -0.85 -7.20 22.19
N GLN A 273 0.38 -7.67 22.37
CA GLN A 273 1.00 -7.89 23.67
C GLN A 273 2.36 -7.19 23.76
N GLY A 274 2.79 -6.87 24.98
CA GLY A 274 4.11 -6.30 25.26
C GLY A 274 4.43 -5.08 24.40
N HIS A 275 5.55 -5.16 23.67
CA HIS A 275 6.10 -4.06 22.89
C HIS A 275 5.14 -3.53 21.82
N GLN A 276 4.40 -4.39 21.09
CA GLN A 276 3.42 -3.96 20.08
C GLN A 276 2.38 -2.98 20.63
N ARG A 277 1.84 -3.30 21.80
CA ARG A 277 0.80 -2.50 22.44
C ARG A 277 1.36 -1.15 22.92
N ASP A 278 2.58 -1.15 23.45
CA ASP A 278 3.26 0.05 23.91
C ASP A 278 3.66 0.95 22.75
N ASP A 279 4.13 0.37 21.64
CA ASP A 279 4.46 1.07 20.40
C ASP A 279 3.21 1.71 19.77
N LEU A 280 2.10 0.97 19.65
CA LEU A 280 0.83 1.52 19.16
C LEU A 280 0.37 2.72 20.01
N THR A 281 0.44 2.59 21.34
CA THR A 281 0.09 3.67 22.26
C THR A 281 1.02 4.88 22.11
N THR A 282 2.30 4.64 21.86
CA THR A 282 3.31 5.69 21.70
C THR A 282 3.13 6.44 20.39
N ARG A 283 2.99 5.72 19.26
CA ARG A 283 2.80 6.31 17.93
C ARG A 283 1.49 7.08 17.80
N SER A 284 0.41 6.64 18.45
CA SER A 284 -0.90 7.29 18.39
C SER A 284 -1.03 8.55 19.27
N ARG A 285 -0.17 8.71 20.28
CA ARG A 285 -0.31 9.73 21.32
C ARG A 285 -0.32 11.16 20.76
N GLU A 286 0.59 11.46 19.84
CA GLU A 286 0.74 12.80 19.28
C GLU A 286 -0.49 13.23 18.49
N ALA A 287 -0.98 12.38 17.59
CA ALA A 287 -2.18 12.67 16.79
C ALA A 287 -3.42 12.90 17.69
N ILE A 288 -3.58 12.12 18.76
CA ILE A 288 -4.66 12.31 19.74
C ILE A 288 -4.49 13.64 20.50
N ALA A 289 -3.27 13.96 20.93
CA ALA A 289 -2.98 15.20 21.64
C ALA A 289 -3.24 16.45 20.77
N LEU A 290 -3.06 16.32 19.46
CA LEU A 290 -3.36 17.36 18.46
C LEU A 290 -4.83 17.38 18.01
N GLY A 291 -5.71 16.61 18.66
CA GLY A 291 -7.16 16.71 18.49
C GLY A 291 -7.80 15.70 17.54
N ALA A 292 -7.05 14.71 17.02
CA ALA A 292 -7.64 13.67 16.20
C ALA A 292 -8.55 12.73 17.03
N PRO A 293 -9.74 12.33 16.51
CA PRO A 293 -10.62 11.37 17.17
C PRO A 293 -9.90 10.05 17.47
N LYS A 294 -10.01 9.56 18.71
CA LYS A 294 -9.29 8.37 19.19
C LYS A 294 -9.59 7.13 18.35
N GLU A 295 -10.85 6.94 17.97
CA GLU A 295 -11.29 5.81 17.16
C GLU A 295 -10.66 5.85 15.77
N LEU A 296 -10.53 7.03 15.17
CA LEU A 296 -9.88 7.22 13.87
C LEU A 296 -8.39 6.93 13.97
N VAL A 297 -7.71 7.52 14.97
CA VAL A 297 -6.27 7.29 15.21
C VAL A 297 -6.00 5.80 15.45
N SER A 298 -6.79 5.14 16.29
CA SER A 298 -6.63 3.71 16.55
C SER A 298 -6.75 2.88 15.28
N ARG A 299 -7.71 3.20 14.39
CA ARG A 299 -7.85 2.50 13.10
C ARG A 299 -6.63 2.72 12.20
N VAL A 300 -6.13 3.95 12.09
CA VAL A 300 -4.98 4.28 11.25
C VAL A 300 -3.69 3.63 11.74
N TYR A 301 -3.38 3.73 13.03
CA TYR A 301 -2.11 3.24 13.56
C TYR A 301 -2.07 1.71 13.71
N CYS A 302 -3.23 1.03 13.74
CA CYS A 302 -3.33 -0.42 13.67
C CYS A 302 -3.21 -1.01 12.26
N LEU A 303 -3.16 -0.21 11.20
CA LEU A 303 -3.12 -0.71 9.83
C LEU A 303 -1.93 -1.66 9.58
N LEU A 304 -0.77 -1.35 10.15
CA LEU A 304 0.43 -2.19 10.02
C LEU A 304 0.35 -3.49 10.83
N ASP A 305 -0.47 -3.52 11.89
CA ASP A 305 -0.75 -4.75 12.64
C ASP A 305 -1.77 -5.61 11.87
N GLN A 306 -2.73 -4.96 11.20
CA GLN A 306 -3.71 -5.62 10.32
C GLN A 306 -3.09 -6.13 9.02
N PHE A 307 -1.97 -5.56 8.56
CA PHE A 307 -1.23 -6.05 7.39
C PHE A 307 -0.88 -7.55 7.51
N CYS A 308 -0.50 -7.99 8.71
CA CYS A 308 -0.13 -9.38 8.99
C CYS A 308 -1.29 -10.37 8.76
N LEU A 309 -2.55 -9.88 8.72
CA LEU A 309 -3.71 -10.72 8.46
C LEU A 309 -3.70 -11.34 7.06
N LEU A 310 -2.92 -10.80 6.11
CA LEU A 310 -2.69 -11.43 4.81
C LEU A 310 -1.97 -12.77 4.97
N ASP A 311 -0.92 -12.82 5.79
CA ASP A 311 -0.20 -14.07 6.11
C ASP A 311 -1.09 -15.03 6.91
N VAL A 312 -1.86 -14.50 7.88
CA VAL A 312 -2.79 -15.32 8.68
C VAL A 312 -3.83 -16.01 7.80
N SER A 313 -4.43 -15.28 6.86
CA SER A 313 -5.44 -15.83 5.94
C SER A 313 -4.83 -16.93 5.07
N ASP A 314 -3.62 -16.71 4.54
CA ASP A 314 -2.90 -17.73 3.78
C ASP A 314 -2.55 -18.97 4.61
N ILE A 315 -2.11 -18.78 5.86
CA ILE A 315 -1.78 -19.90 6.75
C ILE A 315 -3.04 -20.70 7.06
N ALA A 316 -4.17 -20.04 7.35
CA ALA A 316 -5.45 -20.69 7.60
C ALA A 316 -5.91 -21.51 6.39
N ASP A 317 -5.84 -20.94 5.18
CA ASP A 317 -6.13 -21.63 3.92
C ASP A 317 -5.23 -22.86 3.72
N ILE A 318 -3.91 -22.72 3.91
CA ILE A 318 -2.93 -23.79 3.65
C ILE A 318 -3.04 -24.92 4.68
N ALA A 319 -3.24 -24.57 5.95
CA ALA A 319 -3.31 -25.52 7.04
C ALA A 319 -4.72 -26.09 7.25
N GLU A 320 -5.71 -25.60 6.50
CA GLU A 320 -7.14 -25.92 6.65
C GLU A 320 -7.61 -25.73 8.10
N ARG A 321 -7.24 -24.59 8.69
CA ARG A 321 -7.52 -24.22 10.08
C ARG A 321 -8.50 -23.06 10.17
N ASP A 322 -9.13 -22.92 11.33
CA ASP A 322 -9.96 -21.75 11.61
C ASP A 322 -9.08 -20.49 11.67
N VAL A 323 -9.54 -19.42 11.01
CA VAL A 323 -8.73 -18.21 10.85
C VAL A 323 -8.55 -17.44 12.17
N ASP A 324 -9.47 -17.54 13.13
CA ASP A 324 -9.29 -16.95 14.46
C ASP A 324 -8.20 -17.66 15.25
N GLU A 325 -8.18 -19.00 15.20
CA GLU A 325 -7.12 -19.80 15.84
C GLU A 325 -5.73 -19.45 15.29
N VAL A 326 -5.61 -19.33 13.97
CA VAL A 326 -4.34 -18.97 13.33
C VAL A 326 -3.93 -17.55 13.71
N ALA A 327 -4.87 -16.60 13.76
CA ALA A 327 -4.58 -15.23 14.19
C ALA A 327 -4.07 -15.20 15.63
N GLU A 328 -4.77 -15.85 16.56
CA GLU A 328 -4.36 -15.94 17.96
C GLU A 328 -2.95 -16.51 18.12
N LEU A 329 -2.65 -17.59 17.38
CA LEU A 329 -1.31 -18.18 17.40
C LEU A 329 -0.26 -17.27 16.76
N TYR A 330 -0.55 -16.62 15.63
CA TYR A 330 0.39 -15.74 14.94
C TYR A 330 0.84 -14.58 15.84
N PHE A 331 -0.11 -13.89 16.48
CA PHE A 331 0.21 -12.79 17.39
C PHE A 331 0.90 -13.27 18.68
N ALA A 332 0.54 -14.44 19.21
CA ALA A 332 1.24 -15.05 20.33
C ALA A 332 2.69 -15.41 19.96
N MET A 333 2.91 -15.95 18.76
CA MET A 333 4.24 -16.25 18.22
C MET A 333 5.08 -14.99 18.03
N ASP A 334 4.49 -13.92 17.50
CA ASP A 334 5.17 -12.64 17.33
C ASP A 334 5.67 -12.10 18.68
N ALA A 335 4.78 -12.04 19.68
CA ALA A 335 5.12 -11.59 21.02
C ALA A 335 6.16 -12.50 21.70
N HIS A 336 6.09 -13.80 21.49
CA HIS A 336 6.98 -14.79 22.10
C HIS A 336 8.40 -14.77 21.51
N VAL A 337 8.53 -14.53 20.20
CA VAL A 337 9.82 -14.44 19.49
C VAL A 337 10.39 -13.02 19.53
N GLY A 338 9.53 -12.00 19.59
CA GLY A 338 9.90 -10.58 19.56
C GLY A 338 10.13 -10.05 18.15
N VAL A 339 9.36 -10.52 17.15
CA VAL A 339 9.55 -10.10 15.75
C VAL A 339 9.10 -8.66 15.53
N ASP A 340 8.01 -8.23 16.16
CA ASP A 340 7.51 -6.85 16.14
C ASP A 340 8.59 -5.85 16.56
N TRP A 341 9.30 -6.15 17.64
CA TRP A 341 10.34 -5.28 18.17
C TRP A 341 11.45 -5.08 17.13
N LEU A 342 11.84 -6.17 16.45
CA LEU A 342 12.83 -6.12 15.38
C LEU A 342 12.31 -5.31 14.19
N LEU A 343 11.04 -5.46 13.82
CA LEU A 343 10.40 -4.68 12.76
C LEU A 343 10.34 -3.18 13.12
N THR A 344 10.15 -2.85 14.39
CA THR A 344 10.18 -1.48 14.91
C THR A 344 11.60 -0.92 14.85
N ALA A 345 12.61 -1.69 15.27
CA ALA A 345 14.02 -1.30 15.15
C ALA A 345 14.43 -1.06 13.67
N VAL A 346 14.03 -1.94 12.75
CA VAL A 346 14.24 -1.76 11.29
C VAL A 346 13.52 -0.50 10.77
N SER A 347 12.40 -0.12 11.38
CA SER A 347 11.68 1.12 11.06
C SER A 347 12.44 2.37 11.53
N GLY A 348 13.19 2.28 12.62
CA GLY A 348 14.05 3.34 13.16
C GLY A 348 15.38 3.53 12.43
N LEU A 349 15.83 2.55 11.63
CA LEU A 349 17.07 2.68 10.83
C LEU A 349 17.03 3.93 9.93
N ALA A 350 18.21 4.49 9.65
CA ALA A 350 18.36 5.58 8.69
C ALA A 350 17.87 5.13 7.29
N ARG A 351 17.16 6.01 6.56
CA ARG A 351 16.71 5.72 5.18
C ARG A 351 17.86 5.68 4.17
N GLY A 352 18.93 6.44 4.43
CA GLY A 352 20.16 6.42 3.64
C GLY A 352 19.93 6.64 2.14
N ASP A 353 20.61 5.85 1.32
CA ASP A 353 20.44 5.79 -0.12
C ASP A 353 19.52 4.62 -0.54
N ARG A 354 19.49 4.30 -1.84
CA ARG A 354 18.72 3.18 -2.38
C ARG A 354 19.08 1.85 -1.72
N TRP A 355 20.37 1.58 -1.50
CA TRP A 355 20.84 0.30 -0.96
C TRP A 355 20.44 0.12 0.50
N HIS A 356 20.47 1.20 1.29
CA HIS A 356 19.93 1.18 2.66
C HIS A 356 18.42 0.89 2.66
N SER A 357 17.67 1.49 1.74
CA SER A 357 16.22 1.23 1.62
C SER A 357 15.92 -0.23 1.27
N LEU A 358 16.65 -0.80 0.30
CA LEU A 358 16.52 -2.21 -0.09
C LEU A 358 16.95 -3.17 1.03
N ALA A 359 18.02 -2.86 1.77
CA ALA A 359 18.46 -3.69 2.88
C ALA A 359 17.42 -3.72 4.01
N ARG A 360 16.83 -2.57 4.36
CA ARG A 360 15.73 -2.50 5.34
C ARG A 360 14.51 -3.28 4.89
N LEU A 361 14.22 -3.25 3.59
CA LEU A 361 13.13 -4.03 3.02
C LEU A 361 13.39 -5.52 3.15
N ALA A 362 14.57 -6.00 2.73
CA ALA A 362 14.95 -7.40 2.85
C ALA A 362 14.86 -7.90 4.31
N LEU A 363 15.29 -7.09 5.28
CA LEU A 363 15.15 -7.42 6.70
C LEU A 363 13.70 -7.59 7.14
N ARG A 364 12.78 -6.73 6.68
CA ARG A 364 11.35 -6.88 7.00
C ARG A 364 10.77 -8.14 6.37
N ASP A 365 11.06 -8.37 5.09
CA ASP A 365 10.57 -9.55 4.37
C ASP A 365 11.07 -10.84 5.02
N ASP A 366 12.32 -10.86 5.48
CA ASP A 366 12.91 -11.98 6.21
C ASP A 366 12.27 -12.21 7.58
N LEU A 367 11.95 -11.14 8.31
CA LEU A 367 11.30 -11.21 9.62
C LEU A 367 9.86 -11.71 9.52
N TYR A 368 9.05 -11.12 8.63
CA TYR A 368 7.68 -11.58 8.37
C TYR A 368 7.67 -13.02 7.84
N GLY A 369 8.55 -13.32 6.87
CA GLY A 369 8.69 -14.67 6.33
C GLY A 369 9.06 -15.70 7.40
N SER A 370 9.95 -15.36 8.32
CA SER A 370 10.32 -16.25 9.44
C SER A 370 9.15 -16.46 10.41
N LEU A 371 8.44 -15.38 10.78
CA LEU A 371 7.26 -15.48 11.65
C LEU A 371 6.15 -16.33 11.02
N ARG A 372 5.89 -16.16 9.73
CA ARG A 372 4.95 -16.98 8.96
C ARG A 372 5.33 -18.46 9.00
N GLN A 373 6.60 -18.79 8.75
CA GLN A 373 7.08 -20.18 8.78
C GLN A 373 7.03 -20.80 10.18
N LEU A 374 7.44 -20.04 11.21
CA LEU A 374 7.33 -20.48 12.60
C LEU A 374 5.88 -20.74 12.99
N THR A 375 4.96 -19.85 12.64
CA THR A 375 3.53 -20.02 12.91
C THR A 375 3.00 -21.30 12.27
N MET A 376 3.35 -21.60 11.01
CA MET A 376 2.97 -22.86 10.37
C MET A 376 3.58 -24.09 11.06
N GLU A 377 4.85 -24.03 11.46
CA GLU A 377 5.54 -25.13 12.16
C GLU A 377 4.88 -25.43 13.51
N VAL A 378 4.57 -24.40 14.30
CA VAL A 378 3.89 -24.55 15.60
C VAL A 378 2.45 -25.02 15.41
N LEU A 379 1.74 -24.46 14.43
CA LEU A 379 0.36 -24.84 14.12
C LEU A 379 0.25 -26.30 13.70
N ALA A 380 1.20 -26.81 12.92
CA ALA A 380 1.22 -28.20 12.46
C ALA A 380 1.62 -29.21 13.55
N GLY A 381 2.35 -28.76 14.58
CA GLY A 381 2.75 -29.59 15.71
C GLY A 381 1.69 -29.66 16.83
N GLY A 382 0.81 -28.66 16.92
CA GLY A 382 -0.20 -28.55 17.96
C GLY A 382 -1.57 -29.09 17.57
N GLU A 383 -2.32 -29.55 18.56
CA GLU A 383 -3.67 -30.06 18.38
C GLU A 383 -4.72 -28.94 18.30
N PRO A 384 -5.90 -29.18 17.69
CA PRO A 384 -6.88 -28.13 17.43
C PRO A 384 -7.44 -27.37 18.64
N HIS A 385 -7.42 -28.02 19.80
CA HIS A 385 -8.05 -27.56 21.03
C HIS A 385 -7.03 -26.98 22.04
N GLU A 386 -5.74 -27.09 21.72
CA GLU A 386 -4.68 -26.48 22.52
C GLU A 386 -4.70 -24.97 22.35
N SER A 387 -4.51 -24.26 23.45
CA SER A 387 -4.28 -22.83 23.44
C SER A 387 -2.99 -22.49 22.70
N PRO A 388 -2.85 -21.27 22.15
CA PRO A 388 -1.60 -20.82 21.55
C PRO A 388 -0.37 -21.05 22.44
N GLN A 389 -0.50 -20.84 23.75
CA GLN A 389 0.61 -21.01 24.68
C GLN A 389 1.01 -22.48 24.86
N GLU A 390 0.07 -23.41 24.87
CA GLU A 390 0.35 -24.85 24.93
C GLU A 390 1.13 -25.30 23.69
N LYS A 391 0.67 -24.92 22.50
CA LYS A 391 1.36 -25.22 21.24
C LYS A 391 2.79 -24.67 21.21
N ILE A 392 2.96 -23.44 21.69
CA ILE A 392 4.27 -22.79 21.80
C ILE A 392 5.18 -23.58 22.75
N ASN A 393 4.70 -23.93 23.94
CA ASN A 393 5.49 -24.67 24.93
C ASN A 393 5.94 -26.04 24.40
N ASP A 394 5.06 -26.74 23.70
CA ASP A 394 5.35 -28.05 23.11
C ASP A 394 6.39 -27.95 21.99
N TRP A 395 6.24 -26.94 21.12
CA TRP A 395 7.25 -26.61 20.11
C TRP A 395 8.60 -26.26 20.74
N GLU A 396 8.62 -25.46 21.81
CA GLU A 396 9.85 -25.09 22.50
C GLU A 396 10.55 -26.31 23.11
N SER A 397 9.79 -27.20 23.76
CA SER A 397 10.33 -28.41 24.37
C SER A 397 11.01 -29.32 23.34
N THR A 398 10.44 -29.39 22.13
CA THR A 398 10.95 -30.21 21.02
C THR A 398 12.16 -29.57 20.32
N ASN A 399 12.31 -28.24 20.40
CA ASN A 399 13.33 -27.47 19.68
C ASN A 399 14.34 -26.73 20.60
N ALA A 400 14.37 -27.07 21.90
CA ALA A 400 15.07 -26.32 22.94
C ALA A 400 16.52 -25.95 22.61
N SER A 401 17.32 -26.87 22.06
CA SER A 401 18.73 -26.63 21.75
C SER A 401 18.95 -25.61 20.62
N ARG A 402 18.03 -25.54 19.66
CA ARG A 402 18.06 -24.57 18.56
C ARG A 402 17.64 -23.19 19.06
N LEU A 403 16.55 -23.14 19.82
CA LEU A 403 15.99 -21.90 20.35
C LEU A 403 16.92 -21.25 21.37
N ALA A 404 17.58 -22.02 22.24
CA ALA A 404 18.54 -21.50 23.21
C ALA A 404 19.68 -20.71 22.55
N ARG A 405 20.22 -21.21 21.42
CA ARG A 405 21.28 -20.52 20.68
C ARG A 405 20.80 -19.21 20.07
N ALA A 406 19.63 -19.23 19.42
CA ALA A 406 19.06 -18.05 18.81
C ALA A 406 18.68 -16.97 19.85
N ARG A 407 18.07 -17.38 20.97
CA ARG A 407 17.73 -16.47 22.09
C ARG A 407 18.97 -15.84 22.71
N SER A 408 20.03 -16.61 22.94
CA SER A 408 21.29 -16.07 23.49
C SER A 408 21.89 -14.99 22.59
N ALA A 409 21.93 -15.24 21.28
CA ALA A 409 22.45 -14.27 20.31
C ALA A 409 21.58 -13.01 20.21
N LEU A 410 20.25 -13.16 20.24
CA LEU A 410 19.33 -12.02 20.27
C LEU A 410 19.49 -11.18 21.54
N THR A 411 19.64 -11.83 22.70
CA THR A 411 19.85 -11.16 23.99
C THR A 411 21.13 -10.32 23.97
N GLU A 412 22.25 -10.86 23.47
CA GLU A 412 23.51 -10.13 23.33
C GLU A 412 23.38 -8.89 22.42
N ILE A 413 22.64 -9.03 21.30
CA ILE A 413 22.36 -7.89 20.41
C ILE A 413 21.55 -6.82 21.14
N PHE A 414 20.53 -7.21 21.92
CA PHE A 414 19.70 -6.27 22.67
C PHE A 414 20.48 -5.56 23.79
N GLU A 415 21.34 -6.28 24.50
CA GLU A 415 22.18 -5.72 25.57
C GLU A 415 23.26 -4.78 25.03
N SER A 416 23.71 -4.97 23.78
CA SER A 416 24.71 -4.09 23.15
C SER A 416 24.22 -2.64 22.97
N GLY A 417 22.90 -2.42 22.92
CA GLY A 417 22.28 -1.10 22.77
C GLY A 417 22.44 -0.44 21.38
N THR A 418 23.24 -1.01 20.48
CA THR A 418 23.42 -0.49 19.12
C THR A 418 22.60 -1.30 18.11
N LEU A 419 21.59 -0.68 17.52
CA LEU A 419 20.71 -1.29 16.51
C LEU A 419 20.94 -0.68 15.14
N ASP A 420 22.05 -1.07 14.53
CA ASP A 420 22.38 -0.73 13.15
C ASP A 420 21.93 -1.81 12.16
N LEU A 421 22.19 -1.57 10.87
CA LEU A 421 21.79 -2.50 9.81
C LEU A 421 22.46 -3.88 9.98
N ALA A 422 23.72 -3.92 10.43
CA ALA A 422 24.48 -5.15 10.56
C ALA A 422 23.94 -6.01 11.70
N THR A 423 23.76 -5.43 12.89
CA THR A 423 23.20 -6.10 14.07
C THR A 423 21.78 -6.62 13.81
N LEU A 424 20.93 -5.82 13.16
CA LEU A 424 19.57 -6.26 12.79
C LEU A 424 19.57 -7.35 11.70
N SER A 425 20.55 -7.36 10.80
CA SER A 425 20.73 -8.46 9.85
C SER A 425 21.10 -9.78 10.53
N VAL A 426 21.95 -9.71 11.55
CA VAL A 426 22.27 -10.89 12.38
C VAL A 426 21.02 -11.34 13.13
N ALA A 427 20.27 -10.42 13.74
CA ALA A 427 19.04 -10.75 14.46
C ALA A 427 18.00 -11.44 13.56
N ALA A 428 17.72 -10.90 12.37
CA ALA A 428 16.81 -11.51 11.40
C ALA A 428 17.27 -12.94 11.00
N ARG A 429 18.59 -13.15 10.84
CA ARG A 429 19.15 -14.48 10.60
C ARG A 429 18.95 -15.44 11.78
N GLN A 430 19.07 -14.95 13.03
CA GLN A 430 18.82 -15.77 14.22
C GLN A 430 17.36 -16.21 14.28
N VAL A 431 16.41 -15.29 14.04
CA VAL A 431 14.97 -15.63 13.96
C VAL A 431 14.73 -16.68 12.87
N ARG A 432 15.29 -16.50 11.66
CA ARG A 432 15.15 -17.49 10.59
C ARG A 432 15.73 -18.85 10.97
N SER A 433 16.82 -18.88 11.74
CA SER A 433 17.42 -20.13 12.20
C SER A 433 16.56 -20.89 13.21
N MET A 434 15.55 -20.25 13.80
CA MET A 434 14.56 -20.91 14.66
C MET A 434 13.57 -21.75 13.87
N VAL A 435 13.39 -21.48 12.57
CA VAL A 435 12.57 -22.32 11.67
C VAL A 435 13.31 -23.62 11.45
N SER A 436 12.61 -24.75 11.59
CA SER A 436 13.14 -26.03 11.14
C SER A 436 13.38 -25.94 9.63
N GLY A 437 14.64 -26.08 9.20
CA GLY A 437 14.86 -26.47 7.81
C GLY A 437 14.03 -27.73 7.59
N MET A 438 13.08 -27.72 6.66
CA MET A 438 12.39 -28.91 6.20
C MET A 438 13.45 -29.87 5.66
N GLY A 439 14.06 -30.63 6.57
CA GLY A 439 14.90 -31.75 6.25
C GLY A 439 13.96 -32.76 5.61
N THR A 440 14.16 -32.95 4.30
CA THR A 440 14.16 -34.26 3.66
C THR A 440 14.00 -35.42 4.64
N ARG A 441 12.78 -35.72 5.06
CA ARG A 441 12.42 -37.00 5.65
C ARG A 441 12.27 -37.97 4.48
N SER A 442 13.43 -38.51 4.09
CA SER A 442 13.65 -39.83 3.51
C SER A 442 12.41 -40.58 3.02
N GLU A 443 12.11 -40.50 1.73
CA GLU A 443 11.71 -41.69 0.97
C GLU A 443 12.98 -42.48 0.65
N VAL A 444 13.52 -43.15 1.66
CA VAL A 444 14.40 -44.31 1.46
C VAL A 444 13.95 -45.39 2.41
N GLY A 445 13.25 -46.39 1.85
CA GLY A 445 13.18 -47.74 2.39
C GLY A 445 11.79 -48.23 2.83
N ARG A 446 10.97 -48.69 1.89
CA ARG A 446 10.90 -50.12 1.51
C ARG A 446 10.05 -50.33 0.28
#